data_AF-A0A938GPP3-F1
#
_entry.id   AF-A0A938GPP3-F1
#
_cell.length_a   1.000
_cell.length_b   1.000
_cell.length_c   1.000
_cell.angle_alpha   90.00
_cell.angle_beta   90.00
_cell.angle_gamma   90.00
#
_symmetry.space_group_name_H-M   'P 1'
#
loop_
_entity.id
_entity.type
_entity.pdbx_description
1 polymer ?
#
loop_
_entity_poly.entity_id
_entity_poly.type
_entity_poly.pdbx_seq_one_letter_code
_entity_poly.pdbx_strand_id
1 'polypeptide(L)'
;MSAAEAEAARWLRFAREDLRTAQALLRDPDSLIPRHACWLAQQATEKAIKALFVRAQIDFPRTHDLDLLWSKLPAATRAAIPSEALAELSEWAVESRYPGDWPDADAADARAAVAAAASVCAQVELLANS
;
A
#
# COMPACT_ATOMS: atom_id res chain seq x y z
N MET A 1 18.76 -14.42 10.39
CA MET A 1 18.08 -13.43 9.55
C MET A 1 19.11 -12.83 8.59
N SER A 2 18.91 -12.97 7.28
CA SER A 2 19.79 -12.44 6.24
C SER A 2 19.69 -10.90 6.14
N ALA A 3 20.62 -10.27 5.41
CA ALA A 3 20.56 -8.82 5.17
C ALA A 3 19.29 -8.42 4.39
N ALA A 4 18.87 -9.24 3.42
CA ALA A 4 17.65 -9.03 2.65
C ALA A 4 16.39 -9.16 3.52
N GLU A 5 16.36 -10.12 4.46
CA GLU A 5 15.26 -10.27 5.41
C GLU A 5 15.16 -9.08 6.37
N ALA A 6 16.30 -8.59 6.87
CA ALA A 6 16.34 -7.41 7.75
C ALA A 6 15.84 -6.14 7.03
N GLU A 7 16.25 -5.96 5.76
CA GLU A 7 15.79 -4.83 4.95
C GLU A 7 14.31 -4.97 4.59
N ALA A 8 13.83 -6.15 4.18
CA ALA A 8 12.40 -6.38 3.95
C ALA A 8 11.56 -6.09 5.21
N ALA A 9 12.03 -6.50 6.39
CA ALA A 9 11.37 -6.19 7.66
C ALA A 9 11.31 -4.68 7.95
N ARG A 10 12.33 -3.92 7.53
CA ARG A 10 12.36 -2.45 7.61
C ARG A 10 11.28 -1.83 6.70
N TRP A 11 11.14 -2.32 5.48
CA TRP A 11 10.06 -1.90 4.56
C TRP A 11 8.67 -2.20 5.13
N LEU A 12 8.45 -3.40 5.67
CA LEU A 12 7.19 -3.77 6.32
C LEU A 12 6.89 -2.91 7.54
N ARG A 13 7.91 -2.51 8.31
CA ARG A 13 7.72 -1.58 9.43
C ARG A 13 7.17 -0.24 8.94
N PHE A 14 7.75 0.33 7.88
CA PHE A 14 7.24 1.58 7.31
C PHE A 14 5.83 1.43 6.75
N ALA A 15 5.52 0.30 6.10
CA ALA A 15 4.15 0.01 5.65
C ALA A 15 3.15 0.00 6.81
N ARG A 16 3.50 -0.62 7.94
CA ARG A 16 2.66 -0.63 9.15
C ARG A 16 2.48 0.75 9.77
N GLU A 17 3.54 1.57 9.80
CA GLU A 17 3.49 2.94 10.32
C GLU A 17 2.52 3.80 9.50
N ASP A 18 2.59 3.72 8.17
CA ASP A 18 1.66 4.42 7.27
C ASP A 18 0.22 3.94 7.47
N LEU A 19 -0.02 2.62 7.46
CA LEU A 19 -1.35 2.05 7.63
C LEU A 19 -1.96 2.41 8.99
N ARG A 20 -1.18 2.34 10.07
CA ARG A 20 -1.62 2.74 11.41
C ARG A 20 -2.02 4.22 11.43
N THR A 21 -1.28 5.07 10.74
CA THR A 21 -1.57 6.50 10.64
C THR A 21 -2.86 6.74 9.86
N ALA A 22 -3.04 6.07 8.73
CA ALA A 22 -4.27 6.14 7.93
C ALA A 22 -5.50 5.68 8.75
N GLN A 23 -5.38 4.57 9.47
CA GLN A 23 -6.42 4.09 10.38
C GLN A 23 -6.70 5.05 11.54
N ALA A 24 -5.70 5.80 12.00
CA ALA A 24 -5.89 6.81 13.03
C ALA A 24 -6.75 7.98 12.56
N LEU A 25 -6.53 8.44 11.32
CA LEU A 25 -7.36 9.48 10.71
C LEU A 25 -8.83 9.07 10.60
N LEU A 26 -9.12 7.78 10.36
CA LEU A 26 -10.49 7.29 10.27
C LEU A 26 -11.23 7.21 11.62
N ARG A 27 -10.52 7.18 12.75
CA ARG A 27 -11.14 7.04 14.08
C ARG A 27 -11.73 8.33 14.62
N ASP A 28 -11.30 9.47 14.10
CA ASP A 28 -11.77 10.79 14.50
C ASP A 28 -12.36 11.50 13.26
N PRO A 29 -13.70 11.47 13.08
CA PRO A 29 -14.35 12.12 11.96
C PRO A 29 -14.06 13.62 11.85
N ASP A 30 -13.83 14.31 12.97
CA ASP A 30 -13.57 15.76 13.01
C ASP A 30 -12.15 16.11 12.54
N SER A 31 -11.22 15.16 12.68
CA SER A 31 -9.83 15.27 12.22
C SER A 31 -9.56 14.54 10.90
N LEU A 32 -10.61 14.02 10.25
CA LEU A 32 -10.45 13.25 9.03
C LEU A 32 -9.97 14.13 7.89
N ILE A 33 -8.84 13.73 7.30
CA ILE A 33 -8.31 14.30 6.06
C ILE A 33 -8.35 13.19 5.01
N PRO A 34 -9.45 13.01 4.26
CA PRO A 34 -9.65 11.84 3.41
C PRO A 34 -8.51 11.61 2.40
N ARG A 35 -8.12 12.68 1.71
CA ARG A 35 -7.00 12.69 0.77
C ARG A 35 -5.70 12.14 1.36
N HIS A 36 -5.43 12.47 2.63
CA HIS A 36 -4.22 12.00 3.33
C HIS A 36 -4.36 10.53 3.76
N ALA A 37 -5.55 10.12 4.22
CA ALA A 37 -5.81 8.72 4.53
C ALA A 37 -5.66 7.83 3.28
N CYS A 38 -6.18 8.24 2.12
CA CYS A 38 -5.99 7.55 0.84
C CYS A 38 -4.51 7.47 0.43
N TRP A 39 -3.78 8.58 0.53
CA TRP A 39 -2.34 8.60 0.23
C TRP A 39 -1.53 7.67 1.12
N LEU A 40 -1.79 7.67 2.44
CA LEU A 40 -1.10 6.76 3.36
C LEU A 40 -1.47 5.29 3.10
N ALA A 41 -2.71 5.00 2.71
CA ALA A 41 -3.13 3.66 2.31
C ALA A 41 -2.34 3.18 1.09
N GLN A 42 -2.22 4.00 0.04
CA GLN A 42 -1.40 3.69 -1.14
C GLN A 42 0.07 3.47 -0.76
N GLN A 43 0.65 4.34 0.06
CA GLN A 43 2.05 4.25 0.48
C GLN A 43 2.33 3.00 1.33
N ALA A 44 1.40 2.64 2.22
CA ALA A 44 1.48 1.41 2.99
C ALA A 44 1.55 0.19 2.07
N THR A 45 0.64 0.13 1.08
CA THR A 45 0.59 -0.95 0.09
C THR A 45 1.84 -1.00 -0.77
N GLU A 46 2.33 0.13 -1.28
CA GLU A 46 3.55 0.21 -2.10
C GLU A 46 4.76 -0.34 -1.33
N LYS A 47 4.93 0.09 -0.07
CA LYS A 47 6.05 -0.34 0.77
C LYS A 47 5.95 -1.82 1.13
N ALA A 48 4.74 -2.32 1.38
CA ALA A 48 4.51 -3.74 1.63
C ALA A 48 4.90 -4.58 0.39
N ILE A 49 4.45 -4.21 -0.80
CA ILE A 49 4.81 -4.90 -2.05
C ILE A 49 6.33 -4.84 -2.28
N LYS A 50 6.96 -3.68 -2.08
CA LYS A 50 8.43 -3.53 -2.21
C LYS A 50 9.21 -4.39 -1.23
N ALA A 51 8.67 -4.69 -0.05
CA ALA A 51 9.30 -5.64 0.87
C ALA A 51 9.41 -7.06 0.27
N LEU A 52 8.45 -7.48 -0.57
CA LEU A 52 8.50 -8.76 -1.28
C LEU A 52 9.63 -8.79 -2.32
N PHE A 53 9.80 -7.68 -3.06
CA PHE A 53 10.91 -7.53 -4.00
C PHE A 53 12.27 -7.60 -3.30
N VAL A 54 12.43 -6.87 -2.20
CA VAL A 54 13.65 -6.87 -1.39
C VAL A 54 13.96 -8.28 -0.87
N ARG A 55 12.95 -8.99 -0.34
CA ARG A 55 13.13 -10.36 0.16
C ARG A 55 13.52 -11.33 -0.96
N ALA A 56 12.93 -11.16 -2.14
CA ALA A 56 13.28 -11.94 -3.33
C ALA A 56 14.62 -11.52 -3.97
N GLN A 57 15.27 -10.46 -3.46
CA GLN A 57 16.46 -9.84 -4.03
C GLN A 57 16.30 -9.44 -5.50
N ILE A 58 15.12 -8.92 -5.84
CA ILE A 58 14.76 -8.44 -7.18
C ILE A 58 14.64 -6.91 -7.12
N ASP A 59 15.24 -6.21 -8.09
CA ASP A 59 15.04 -4.79 -8.24
C ASP A 59 13.60 -4.47 -8.65
N PHE A 60 12.96 -3.53 -7.97
CA PHE A 60 11.63 -3.04 -8.34
C PHE A 60 11.74 -1.76 -9.20
N PRO A 61 10.83 -1.54 -10.15
CA PRO A 61 10.78 -0.30 -10.92
C PRO A 61 10.48 0.90 -10.02
N ARG A 62 11.07 2.06 -10.33
CA ARG A 62 10.72 3.34 -9.69
C ARG A 62 9.39 3.85 -10.25
N THR A 63 8.30 3.32 -9.73
CA THR A 63 6.93 3.70 -10.08
C THR A 63 6.07 3.75 -8.81
N HIS A 64 4.94 4.46 -8.90
CA HIS A 64 3.85 4.47 -7.91
C HIS A 64 2.64 3.64 -8.36
N ASP A 65 2.71 3.09 -9.57
CA ASP A 65 1.72 2.17 -10.12
C ASP A 65 1.84 0.81 -9.41
N LEU A 66 0.86 0.52 -8.55
CA LEU A 66 0.83 -0.70 -7.77
C LEU A 66 0.52 -1.92 -8.64
N ASP A 67 -0.25 -1.78 -9.71
CA ASP A 67 -0.52 -2.87 -10.65
C ASP A 67 0.74 -3.25 -11.42
N LEU A 68 1.51 -2.26 -11.87
CA LEU A 68 2.79 -2.50 -12.51
C LEU A 68 3.76 -3.17 -11.52
N LEU A 69 3.88 -2.67 -10.29
CA LEU A 69 4.71 -3.31 -9.26
C LEU A 69 4.27 -4.74 -9.00
N TRP A 70 2.96 -4.96 -8.82
CA TRP A 70 2.40 -6.27 -8.56
C TRP A 70 2.67 -7.25 -9.69
N SER A 71 2.48 -6.83 -10.95
CA SER A 71 2.69 -7.66 -12.15
C SER A 71 4.13 -8.17 -12.29
N LYS A 72 5.11 -7.48 -11.70
CA LYS A 72 6.53 -7.84 -11.73
C LYS A 72 6.93 -8.83 -10.64
N LEU A 73 6.06 -9.13 -9.68
CA LEU A 73 6.30 -10.18 -8.68
C LEU A 73 6.17 -11.59 -9.29
N PRO A 74 6.87 -12.59 -8.71
CA PRO A 74 6.71 -13.99 -9.09
C PRO A 74 5.24 -14.44 -9.05
N ALA A 75 4.84 -15.29 -10.00
CA ALA A 75 3.44 -15.73 -10.13
C ALA A 75 2.88 -16.38 -8.84
N ALA A 76 3.71 -17.14 -8.12
CA ALA A 76 3.32 -17.76 -6.85
C ALA A 76 2.95 -16.72 -5.77
N THR A 77 3.61 -15.56 -5.79
CA THR A 77 3.32 -14.44 -4.90
C THR A 77 2.04 -13.71 -5.33
N ARG A 78 1.78 -13.63 -6.64
CA ARG A 78 0.66 -12.89 -7.21
C ARG A 78 -0.72 -13.51 -6.96
N ALA A 79 -0.80 -14.82 -6.77
CA ALA A 79 -2.07 -15.52 -6.56
C ALA A 79 -2.78 -15.17 -5.24
N ALA A 80 -2.10 -14.46 -4.34
CA ALA A 80 -2.55 -14.19 -2.98
C ALA A 80 -3.27 -12.84 -2.78
N ILE A 81 -3.09 -11.86 -3.67
CA ILE A 81 -3.65 -10.50 -3.51
C ILE A 81 -4.56 -10.16 -4.70
N PRO A 82 -5.78 -9.67 -4.49
CA PRO A 82 -6.68 -9.23 -5.56
C PRO A 82 -6.10 -8.03 -6.33
N SER A 83 -6.19 -8.05 -7.66
CA SER A 83 -5.65 -6.98 -8.51
C SER A 83 -6.49 -5.70 -8.50
N GLU A 84 -7.81 -5.82 -8.36
CA GLU A 84 -8.74 -4.68 -8.44
C GLU A 84 -8.47 -3.66 -7.33
N ALA A 85 -8.10 -4.15 -6.14
CA ALA A 85 -7.74 -3.30 -5.00
C ALA A 85 -6.47 -2.45 -5.24
N LEU A 86 -5.57 -2.88 -6.14
CA LEU A 86 -4.31 -2.19 -6.41
C LEU A 86 -4.46 -1.06 -7.42
N ALA A 87 -5.35 -1.21 -8.40
CA ALA A 87 -5.69 -0.18 -9.37
C ALA A 87 -6.25 1.07 -8.67
N GLU A 88 -7.30 0.90 -7.87
CA GLU A 88 -7.93 1.99 -7.10
C GLU A 88 -6.94 2.66 -6.15
N LEU A 89 -6.07 1.88 -5.49
CA LEU A 89 -5.03 2.44 -4.64
C LEU A 89 -4.00 3.26 -5.42
N SER A 90 -3.70 2.89 -6.67
CA SER A 90 -2.71 3.60 -7.49
C SER A 90 -3.17 5.00 -7.90
N GLU A 91 -4.47 5.22 -8.09
CA GLU A 91 -5.05 6.53 -8.40
C GLU A 91 -4.76 7.55 -7.29
N TRP A 92 -4.85 7.10 -6.02
CA TRP A 92 -4.53 7.93 -4.87
C TRP A 92 -3.05 8.34 -4.77
N ALA A 93 -2.13 7.71 -5.51
CA ALA A 93 -0.75 8.18 -5.60
C ALA A 93 -0.64 9.51 -6.37
N VAL A 94 -1.58 9.83 -7.24
CA VAL A 94 -1.56 11.02 -8.10
C VAL A 94 -2.59 12.03 -7.61
N GLU A 95 -3.84 11.60 -7.45
CA GLU A 95 -4.98 12.46 -7.13
C GLU A 95 -4.85 13.09 -5.74
N SER A 96 -4.18 12.41 -4.81
CA SER A 96 -3.92 12.98 -3.49
C SER A 96 -2.92 14.15 -3.49
N ARG A 97 -2.16 14.38 -4.56
CA ARG A 97 -1.07 15.38 -4.58
C ARG A 97 -1.43 16.68 -5.27
N TYR A 98 -2.43 16.70 -6.15
CA TYR A 98 -2.76 17.87 -6.95
C TYR A 98 -4.27 18.10 -6.97
N PRO A 99 -4.74 19.34 -6.72
CA PRO A 99 -6.09 19.71 -7.10
C PRO A 99 -6.24 19.54 -8.62
N GLY A 100 -7.32 18.89 -9.06
CA GLY A 100 -7.58 18.59 -10.47
C GLY A 100 -9.08 18.55 -10.77
N ASP A 101 -9.46 18.07 -11.96
CA ASP A 101 -10.86 18.02 -12.41
C ASP A 101 -11.64 16.80 -11.85
N TRP A 102 -11.03 16.03 -10.97
CA TRP A 102 -11.63 14.89 -10.26
C TRP A 102 -12.27 15.35 -8.94
N PRO A 103 -13.29 14.62 -8.44
CA PRO A 103 -13.86 14.88 -7.12
C PRO A 103 -12.79 14.80 -6.02
N ASP A 104 -12.88 15.67 -5.03
CA ASP A 104 -12.07 15.53 -3.82
C ASP A 104 -12.39 14.21 -3.12
N ALA A 105 -11.35 13.53 -2.63
CA ALA A 105 -11.49 12.32 -1.82
C ALA A 105 -12.45 12.55 -0.65
N ASP A 106 -13.37 11.61 -0.44
CA ASP A 106 -14.35 11.67 0.64
C ASP A 106 -14.11 10.60 1.73
N ALA A 107 -14.93 10.61 2.77
CA ALA A 107 -14.80 9.67 3.87
C ALA A 107 -15.04 8.20 3.46
N ALA A 108 -15.84 7.94 2.42
CA ALA A 108 -16.05 6.61 1.88
C ALA A 108 -14.82 6.13 1.12
N ASP A 109 -14.21 6.97 0.29
CA ASP A 109 -12.94 6.70 -0.40
C ASP A 109 -11.85 6.34 0.61
N ALA A 110 -11.70 7.16 1.65
CA ALA A 110 -10.71 6.93 2.69
C ALA A 110 -10.91 5.58 3.41
N ARG A 111 -12.17 5.21 3.71
CA ARG A 111 -12.48 3.90 4.32
C ARG A 111 -12.16 2.75 3.37
N ALA A 112 -12.53 2.87 2.10
CA ALA A 112 -12.28 1.84 1.09
C ALA A 112 -10.77 1.63 0.89
N ALA A 113 -10.01 2.72 0.68
CA ALA A 113 -8.57 2.68 0.50
C ALA A 113 -7.85 2.06 1.71
N VAL A 114 -8.19 2.47 2.93
CA VAL A 114 -7.57 1.91 4.15
C VAL A 114 -7.92 0.44 4.34
N ALA A 115 -9.15 0.01 4.01
CA ALA A 115 -9.54 -1.39 4.08
C ALA A 115 -8.77 -2.24 3.05
N ALA A 116 -8.65 -1.76 1.81
CA ALA A 116 -7.86 -2.40 0.75
C ALA A 116 -6.39 -2.53 1.18
N ALA A 117 -5.78 -1.44 1.65
CA ALA A 117 -4.40 -1.45 2.12
C ALA A 117 -4.18 -2.41 3.31
N ALA A 118 -5.12 -2.48 4.25
CA ALA A 118 -5.06 -3.42 5.37
C ALA A 118 -5.07 -4.89 4.89
N SER A 119 -5.94 -5.23 3.94
CA SER A 119 -6.00 -6.57 3.35
C SER A 119 -4.70 -6.94 2.64
N VAL A 120 -4.19 -6.04 1.80
CA VAL A 120 -2.93 -6.24 1.06
C VAL A 120 -1.75 -6.40 2.02
N CYS A 121 -1.60 -5.50 2.99
CA CYS A 121 -0.53 -5.56 3.98
C CYS A 121 -0.55 -6.86 4.79
N ALA A 122 -1.72 -7.30 5.25
CA ALA A 122 -1.86 -8.56 5.98
C ALA A 122 -1.42 -9.76 5.12
N GLN A 123 -1.81 -9.79 3.85
CA GLN A 123 -1.42 -10.86 2.94
C GLN A 123 0.08 -10.86 2.65
N VAL A 124 0.68 -9.69 2.44
CA VAL A 124 2.13 -9.54 2.28
C VAL A 124 2.87 -10.06 3.51
N GLU A 125 2.40 -9.75 4.72
CA GLU A 125 3.00 -10.23 5.97
C GLU A 125 2.93 -11.75 6.11
N LEU A 126 1.81 -12.38 5.73
CA LEU A 126 1.70 -13.83 5.69
C LEU A 126 2.72 -14.45 4.73
N LEU A 127 2.85 -13.90 3.54
CA LEU A 127 3.84 -14.33 2.54
C LEU A 127 5.27 -14.10 3.02
N ALA A 128 5.51 -13.10 3.89
CA ALA A 128 6.83 -12.80 4.42
C ALA A 128 7.29 -13.71 5.56
N ASN A 129 6.34 -14.38 6.21
CA ASN A 129 6.61 -15.30 7.31
C ASN A 129 6.51 -16.78 6.90
N SER A 130 6.16 -17.07 5.65
CA SER A 130 6.15 -18.41 5.03
C SER A 130 7.48 -18.74 4.35
#